data_AF-A0A327T9W7-F1
#
_entry.id   AF-A0A327T9W7-F1
#
_cell.length_a   1.000
_cell.length_b   1.000
_cell.length_c   1.000
_cell.angle_alpha   90.00
_cell.angle_beta   90.00
_cell.angle_gamma   90.00
#
_symmetry.space_group_name_H-M   'P 1'
#
loop_
_entity.id
_entity.type
_entity.pdbx_description
1 polymer ?
#
loop_
_entity_poly.entity_id
_entity_poly.type
_entity_poly.pdbx_seq_one_letter_code
_entity_poly.pdbx_strand_id
1 'polypeptide(L)'
;MTTPPGTPGRHRRPAPEPGVPPEAAELHLRAIAAGRPVEEVGVFTADGVAFRYRAEYLPDGRTLRSLVRLDSALPFPPPDPH
;
A
#
# COMPACT_ATOMS: atom_id res chain seq x y z
N MET A 1 0.18 -50.55 -10.06
CA MET A 1 0.23 -49.12 -10.44
C MET A 1 -1.13 -48.54 -10.15
N THR A 2 -1.25 -47.69 -9.13
CA THR A 2 -2.53 -47.08 -8.75
C THR A 2 -2.25 -45.65 -8.27
N THR A 3 -2.63 -44.67 -9.07
CA THR A 3 -2.50 -43.23 -8.75
C THR A 3 -3.68 -42.82 -7.86
N PRO A 4 -3.48 -42.10 -6.74
CA PRO A 4 -4.59 -41.62 -5.92
C PRO A 4 -5.35 -40.47 -6.63
N PRO A 5 -6.67 -40.33 -6.42
CA PRO A 5 -7.47 -39.27 -7.02
C PRO A 5 -7.06 -37.91 -6.46
N GLY A 6 -6.83 -36.96 -7.37
CA GLY A 6 -6.38 -35.61 -7.07
C GLY A 6 -7.34 -34.87 -6.14
N THR A 7 -6.76 -34.25 -5.12
CA THR A 7 -7.44 -33.35 -4.18
C THR A 7 -8.16 -32.24 -4.96
N PRO A 8 -9.46 -32.00 -4.72
CA PRO A 8 -10.16 -30.90 -5.38
C PRO A 8 -9.49 -29.58 -5.00
N GLY A 9 -9.02 -28.85 -6.02
CA GLY A 9 -8.36 -27.56 -5.86
C GLY A 9 -9.25 -26.61 -5.09
N ARG A 10 -8.83 -26.21 -3.89
CA ARG A 10 -9.39 -25.05 -3.20
C ARG A 10 -9.09 -23.82 -4.07
N HIS A 11 -10.01 -23.48 -4.95
CA HIS A 11 -10.02 -22.16 -5.59
C HIS A 11 -10.24 -21.13 -4.50
N ARG A 12 -9.14 -20.57 -3.96
CA ARG A 12 -9.20 -19.46 -3.02
C ARG A 12 -9.78 -18.28 -3.78
N ARG A 13 -11.03 -17.92 -3.47
CA ARG A 13 -11.65 -16.70 -4.00
C ARG A 13 -10.73 -15.53 -3.59
N PRO A 14 -10.36 -14.61 -4.51
CA PRO A 14 -9.63 -13.41 -4.14
C PRO A 14 -10.35 -12.73 -2.98
N ALA A 15 -9.60 -12.33 -1.96
CA ALA A 15 -10.18 -11.55 -0.88
C ALA A 15 -10.79 -10.27 -1.49
N PRO A 16 -11.97 -9.83 -1.04
CA PRO A 16 -12.51 -8.56 -1.51
C PRO A 16 -11.47 -7.49 -1.26
N GLU A 17 -11.12 -6.74 -2.31
CA GLU A 17 -10.24 -5.60 -2.14
C GLU A 17 -10.91 -4.62 -1.17
N PRO A 18 -10.18 -4.08 -0.18
CA PRO A 18 -10.73 -3.06 0.69
C PRO A 18 -11.30 -1.94 -0.18
N GLY A 19 -12.60 -1.67 -0.04
CA GLY A 19 -13.26 -0.62 -0.79
C GLY A 19 -12.49 0.69 -0.63
N VAL A 20 -12.27 1.40 -1.74
CA VAL A 20 -11.59 2.69 -1.70
C VAL A 20 -12.45 3.64 -0.84
N PRO A 21 -11.93 4.17 0.27
CA PRO A 21 -12.69 5.14 1.06
C PRO A 21 -13.06 6.34 0.18
N PRO A 22 -14.26 6.92 0.33
CA PRO A 22 -14.74 7.98 -0.56
C PRO A 22 -13.79 9.19 -0.63
N GLU A 23 -13.09 9.48 0.47
CA GLU A 23 -12.07 10.52 0.54
C GLU A 23 -10.88 10.24 -0.41
N ALA A 24 -10.49 8.98 -0.57
CA ALA A 24 -9.42 8.60 -1.50
C ALA A 24 -9.86 8.68 -2.98
N ALA A 25 -11.16 8.58 -3.28
CA ALA A 25 -11.69 8.78 -4.62
C ALA A 25 -11.57 10.25 -5.04
N GLU A 26 -11.83 11.19 -4.12
CA GLU A 26 -11.61 12.61 -4.38
C GLU A 26 -10.14 12.95 -4.66
N LEU A 27 -9.21 12.34 -3.93
CA LEU A 27 -7.78 12.57 -4.12
C LEU A 27 -7.30 12.08 -5.49
N HIS A 28 -7.82 10.95 -5.97
CA HIS A 28 -7.56 10.50 -7.36
C HIS A 28 -8.07 11.51 -8.38
N LEU A 29 -9.32 11.97 -8.22
CA LEU A 29 -9.91 12.95 -9.14
C LEU A 29 -9.11 14.25 -9.15
N ARG A 30 -8.61 14.70 -7.99
CA ARG A 30 -7.72 15.87 -7.90
C ARG A 30 -6.40 15.63 -8.64
N ALA A 31 -5.79 14.46 -8.50
CA ALA A 31 -4.53 14.14 -9.20
C ALA A 31 -4.71 14.10 -10.73
N ILE A 32 -5.80 13.48 -11.20
CA ILE A 32 -6.17 13.42 -12.61
C ILE A 32 -6.46 14.83 -13.15
N ALA A 33 -7.32 15.60 -12.47
CA ALA A 33 -7.71 16.93 -12.91
C ALA A 33 -6.54 17.93 -12.92
N ALA A 34 -5.62 17.80 -11.96
CA ALA A 34 -4.43 18.66 -11.88
C ALA A 34 -3.27 18.17 -12.75
N GLY A 35 -3.36 16.97 -13.34
CA GLY A 35 -2.26 16.35 -14.11
C GLY A 35 -0.97 16.13 -13.31
N ARG A 36 -1.05 16.11 -11.97
CA ARG A 36 0.10 15.98 -11.07
C ARG A 36 -0.24 15.08 -9.88
N PRO A 37 0.76 14.38 -9.30
CA PRO A 37 0.53 13.58 -8.11
C PRO A 37 -0.05 14.39 -6.95
N VAL A 38 -0.93 13.75 -6.18
CA VAL A 38 -1.46 14.27 -4.91
C VAL A 38 -1.03 13.35 -3.79
N GLU A 39 -0.58 13.91 -2.68
CA GLU A 39 -0.13 13.12 -1.53
C GLU A 39 -1.05 13.28 -0.33
N GLU A 40 -1.27 12.15 0.34
CA GLU A 40 -1.83 12.08 1.68
C GLU A 40 -0.77 11.50 2.62
N VAL A 41 -0.47 12.22 3.70
CA VAL A 41 0.52 11.81 4.69
C VAL A 41 -0.09 11.96 6.06
N GLY A 42 0.09 10.95 6.90
CA GLY A 42 -0.30 11.05 8.29
C GLY A 42 0.49 10.10 9.17
N VAL A 43 0.18 10.17 10.45
CA VAL A 43 0.78 9.33 11.49
C VAL A 43 -0.35 8.66 12.25
N PHE A 44 -0.23 7.37 12.47
CA PHE A 44 -1.11 6.67 13.40
C PHE A 44 -0.29 5.83 14.37
N THR A 45 -0.89 5.54 15.51
CA THR A 45 -0.29 4.69 16.54
C THR A 45 -1.07 3.40 16.64
N ALA A 46 -0.38 2.27 16.59
CA ALA A 46 -0.94 0.94 16.84
C ALA A 46 -0.04 0.21 17.82
N ASP A 47 -0.61 -0.33 18.90
CA ASP A 47 0.10 -1.10 19.93
C ASP A 47 1.32 -0.37 20.52
N GLY A 48 1.21 0.96 20.71
CA GLY A 48 2.29 1.80 21.24
C GLY A 48 3.40 2.12 20.24
N VAL A 49 3.29 1.63 19.00
CA VAL A 49 4.23 1.90 17.90
C VAL A 49 3.65 2.98 16.98
N ALA A 50 4.44 4.01 16.69
CA ALA A 50 4.05 5.06 15.75
C ALA A 50 4.45 4.70 14.32
N PHE A 51 3.53 4.86 13.38
CA PHE A 51 3.75 4.64 11.96
C PHE A 51 3.42 5.90 11.17
N ARG A 52 4.29 6.27 10.24
CA ARG A 52 3.98 7.23 9.19
C ARG A 52 3.44 6.50 7.99
N TYR A 53 2.23 6.85 7.56
CA TYR A 53 1.69 6.41 6.28
C TYR A 53 1.85 7.53 5.25
N ARG A 54 2.09 7.13 4.00
CA ARG A 54 2.08 8.01 2.83
C ARG A 54 1.37 7.31 1.68
N ALA A 55 0.38 7.97 1.12
CA ALA A 55 -0.28 7.58 -0.11
C ALA A 55 -0.03 8.65 -1.18
N GLU A 56 0.41 8.21 -2.36
CA GLU A 56 0.61 9.06 -3.53
C GLU A 56 -0.37 8.63 -4.61
N TYR A 57 -1.23 9.55 -5.01
CA TYR A 57 -2.27 9.39 -6.02
C TYR A 57 -1.75 9.95 -7.34
N LEU A 58 -1.52 9.07 -8.31
CA LEU A 58 -0.94 9.43 -9.60
C LEU A 58 -2.03 9.84 -10.62
N PRO A 59 -1.71 10.72 -11.59
CA PRO A 59 -2.66 11.13 -12.62
C PRO A 59 -3.14 10.00 -13.55
N ASP A 60 -2.45 8.87 -13.55
CA ASP A 60 -2.81 7.66 -14.31
C ASP A 60 -3.79 6.74 -13.57
N GLY A 61 -4.24 7.15 -12.38
CA GLY A 61 -5.17 6.41 -11.55
C GLY A 61 -4.52 5.37 -10.63
N ARG A 62 -3.18 5.25 -10.63
CA ARG A 62 -2.48 4.38 -9.68
C ARG A 62 -2.35 5.06 -8.31
N THR A 63 -2.27 4.24 -7.26
CA THR A 63 -1.90 4.68 -5.91
C THR A 63 -0.63 3.97 -5.46
N LEU A 64 0.35 4.72 -4.98
CA LEU A 64 1.50 4.16 -4.25
C LEU A 64 1.28 4.36 -2.76
N ARG A 65 1.49 3.30 -1.96
CA ARG A 65 1.32 3.36 -0.50
C ARG A 65 2.59 2.89 0.18
N SER A 66 3.05 3.65 1.16
CA SER A 66 4.14 3.26 2.03
C SER A 66 3.76 3.45 3.49
N LEU A 67 4.27 2.55 4.32
CA LEU A 67 4.09 2.57 5.76
C LEU A 67 5.46 2.40 6.40
N VAL A 68 5.87 3.38 7.19
CA VAL A 68 7.18 3.42 7.83
C VAL A 68 6.98 3.48 9.33
N ARG A 69 7.57 2.52 10.04
CA ARG A 69 7.63 2.50 11.50
C ARG A 69 8.59 3.60 11.99
N LEU A 70 8.16 4.46 12.90
CA LEU A 70 8.90 5.68 13.28
C LEU A 70 9.92 5.47 14.41
N ASP A 71 9.75 4.43 15.21
CA ASP A 71 10.67 4.01 16.26
C ASP A 71 11.75 3.03 15.77
N SER A 72 11.70 2.60 14.49
CA SER A 72 12.82 1.86 13.89
C SER A 72 13.94 2.83 13.55
N ALA A 73 14.93 2.92 14.43
CA ALA A 73 16.21 3.52 14.09
C ALA A 73 16.87 2.68 12.98
N LEU A 74 16.68 3.10 11.73
CA LEU A 74 17.59 3.01 10.57
C LEU A 74 16.78 3.05 9.25
N PRO A 75 16.87 4.12 8.46
CA PRO A 75 16.54 4.07 7.04
C PRO A 75 17.85 3.95 6.26
N PHE A 76 18.14 2.75 5.72
CA PHE A 76 19.26 2.48 4.79
C PHE A 76 20.69 2.52 5.39
N PRO A 77 21.62 1.68 4.90
CA PRO A 77 23.04 1.90 5.14
C PRO A 77 23.47 3.25 4.52
N PRO A 78 24.47 3.97 5.09
CA PRO A 78 25.06 5.11 4.40
C PRO A 78 25.56 4.67 3.02
N PRO A 79 25.46 5.52 1.98
CA PRO A 79 26.01 5.17 0.66
C PRO A 79 27.51 4.84 0.81
N ASP A 80 27.95 3.73 0.21
CA ASP A 80 29.36 3.33 0.18
C ASP A 80 30.19 4.47 -0.42
N PRO A 81 31.20 4.98 0.30
CA PRO A 81 32.26 5.73 -0.35
C PRO A 81 33.25 4.71 -0.89
N HIS A 82 33.11 4.25 -2.14
CA HIS A 82 34.20 3.83 -3.06
C HIS A 82 33.64 3.17 -4.33
#